data_AF-A0A3D8H7B7-F1
#
_entry.id   AF-A0A3D8H7B7-F1
#
_cell.length_a   1.000
_cell.length_b   1.000
_cell.length_c   1.000
_cell.angle_alpha   90.00
_cell.angle_beta   90.00
_cell.angle_gamma   90.00
#
_symmetry.space_group_name_H-M   'P 1'
#
loop_
_entity.id
_entity.type
_entity.pdbx_description
1 polymer ?
#
loop_
_entity_poly.entity_id
_entity_poly.type
_entity_poly.pdbx_seq_one_letter_code
_entity_poly.pdbx_strand_id
1 'polypeptide(L)'
;MATVNSTTVNTVNIGENLMKSRTRSFLATGALVSALFMASPYLMADEHHKKHHGDRKDIAEMCEDFKAGKGRFDKQERREKMQEHQAELADRLKLDDEQREIWKQIHDERREKHEKRAAKFHEKLEKRCAEQEG
;
A
#
# COMPACT_ATOMS: atom_id res chain seq x y z
N MET A 1 46.87 48.53 52.94
CA MET A 1 45.53 48.47 52.34
C MET A 1 44.87 47.16 52.79
N ALA A 2 43.64 47.28 53.27
CA ALA A 2 42.64 46.24 53.56
C ALA A 2 42.57 45.14 52.47
N THR A 3 42.14 43.89 52.66
CA THR A 3 41.48 43.15 53.76
C THR A 3 41.42 41.66 53.37
N VAL A 4 41.77 40.80 54.34
CA VAL A 4 41.21 39.50 54.78
C VAL A 4 40.28 38.68 53.84
N ASN A 5 40.50 37.36 53.77
CA ASN A 5 39.57 36.26 54.14
C ASN A 5 40.08 34.94 53.53
N SER A 6 40.72 34.02 54.28
CA SER A 6 40.19 33.10 55.30
C SER A 6 39.17 32.08 54.77
N THR A 7 39.24 30.86 55.33
CA THR A 7 38.33 29.68 55.23
C THR A 7 38.69 28.66 54.14
N THR A 8 39.46 27.61 54.46
CA THR A 8 39.08 26.31 55.08
C THR A 8 38.41 25.32 54.13
N VAL A 9 39.18 24.25 53.83
CA VAL A 9 38.85 22.82 53.80
C VAL A 9 37.40 22.42 53.51
N ASN A 10 37.19 21.54 52.51
CA ASN A 10 36.51 20.24 52.68
C ASN A 10 36.34 19.51 51.35
N THR A 11 37.06 18.39 51.20
CA THR A 11 36.63 17.26 50.39
C THR A 11 35.29 16.75 50.94
N VAL A 12 34.23 16.65 50.13
CA VAL A 12 33.07 15.74 50.30
C VAL A 12 32.09 15.95 49.13
N ASN A 13 31.57 14.83 48.60
CA ASN A 13 30.39 14.66 47.73
C ASN A 13 30.48 14.92 46.21
N ILE A 14 31.28 14.09 45.53
CA ILE A 14 30.96 13.65 44.16
C ILE A 14 29.85 12.58 44.29
N GLY A 15 28.58 13.00 44.33
CA GLY A 15 27.48 12.04 44.54
C GLY A 15 26.04 12.52 44.32
N GLU A 16 25.76 13.82 44.23
CA GLU A 16 24.36 14.31 44.28
C GLU A 16 23.98 15.32 43.19
N ASN A 17 24.52 15.22 41.97
CA ASN A 17 24.13 16.12 40.86
C ASN A 17 23.86 15.41 39.52
N LEU A 18 23.30 14.19 39.54
CA LEU A 18 22.93 13.47 38.29
C LEU A 18 21.42 13.38 38.00
N MET A 19 20.56 14.10 38.74
CA MET A 19 19.10 14.09 38.52
C MET A 19 18.48 15.49 38.49
N LYS A 20 19.06 16.44 37.74
CA LYS A 20 18.37 17.72 37.52
C LYS A 20 18.78 18.50 36.26
N SER A 21 18.85 17.86 35.09
CA SER A 21 18.93 18.64 33.83
C SER A 21 18.41 17.95 32.56
N ARG A 22 17.75 16.79 32.67
CA ARG A 22 17.42 15.96 31.50
C ARG A 22 15.96 16.08 31.02
N THR A 23 15.42 17.28 30.89
CA THR A 23 14.01 17.46 30.43
C THR A 23 13.75 18.75 29.61
N ARG A 24 14.69 19.20 28.78
CA ARG A 24 14.45 20.37 27.90
C ARG A 24 15.05 20.29 26.50
N SER A 25 14.96 19.14 25.82
CA SER A 25 15.47 19.04 24.44
C SER A 25 14.60 18.20 23.47
N PHE A 26 13.34 17.91 23.80
CA PHE A 26 12.48 17.04 22.96
C PHE A 26 11.38 17.76 22.16
N LEU A 27 11.49 19.06 21.87
CA LEU A 27 10.42 19.81 21.18
C LEU A 27 10.88 20.59 19.94
N ALA A 28 11.69 20.00 19.06
CA ALA A 28 12.11 20.71 17.84
C ALA A 28 12.37 19.82 16.60
N THR A 29 11.61 18.74 16.39
CA THR A 29 11.73 17.90 15.19
C THR A 29 10.36 17.45 14.69
N GLY A 30 9.53 18.37 14.16
CA GLY A 30 8.18 18.01 13.68
C GLY A 30 7.62 18.81 12.50
N ALA A 31 8.37 19.71 11.87
CA ALA A 31 7.77 20.73 10.99
C ALA A 31 8.15 20.67 9.50
N LEU A 32 8.49 19.50 8.92
CA LEU A 32 8.92 19.42 7.50
C LEU A 32 8.06 18.53 6.58
N VAL A 33 7.02 17.83 7.05
CA VAL A 33 6.31 16.82 6.23
C VAL A 33 5.15 17.39 5.39
N SER A 34 4.64 18.58 5.70
CA SER A 34 3.41 19.12 5.08
C SER A 34 3.58 19.61 3.63
N ALA A 35 4.78 19.97 3.18
CA ALA A 35 5.00 20.54 1.85
C ALA A 35 4.99 19.50 0.71
N LEU A 36 5.33 18.24 1.00
CA LEU A 36 5.41 17.17 -0.01
C LEU A 36 4.03 16.68 -0.49
N PHE A 37 2.97 16.83 0.32
CA PHE A 37 1.63 16.38 -0.04
C PHE A 37 0.94 17.27 -1.09
N MET A 38 1.23 18.58 -1.12
CA MET A 38 0.55 19.51 -2.03
C MET A 38 1.02 19.42 -3.49
N ALA A 39 2.23 18.92 -3.76
CA ALA A 39 2.77 18.77 -5.12
C ALA A 39 2.44 17.42 -5.79
N SER A 40 1.87 16.46 -5.05
CA SER A 40 1.67 15.09 -5.52
C SER A 40 0.61 14.90 -6.63
N PRO A 41 -0.49 15.67 -6.73
CA PRO A 41 -1.52 15.35 -7.72
C PRO A 41 -1.14 15.70 -9.15
N TYR A 42 -0.24 16.68 -9.36
CA TYR A 42 0.06 17.20 -10.70
C TYR A 42 0.99 16.27 -11.50
N LEU A 43 1.85 15.50 -10.82
CA LEU A 43 2.78 14.56 -11.46
C LEU A 43 2.15 13.22 -11.85
N MET A 44 0.96 12.89 -11.33
CA MET A 44 0.29 11.60 -11.57
C MET A 44 -0.77 11.68 -12.68
N ALA A 45 -0.97 12.86 -13.29
CA ALA A 45 -2.04 13.09 -14.26
C ALA A 45 -1.59 13.09 -15.73
N ASP A 46 -0.28 13.17 -16.01
CA ASP A 46 0.21 13.57 -17.35
C ASP A 46 0.59 12.43 -18.30
N GLU A 47 0.42 11.16 -17.91
CA GLU A 47 0.91 10.04 -18.75
C GLU A 47 -0.10 8.92 -19.00
N HIS A 48 -1.37 9.30 -19.16
CA HIS A 48 -2.36 8.44 -19.78
C HIS A 48 -2.75 8.99 -21.14
N HIS A 49 -1.86 8.80 -22.11
CA HIS A 49 -2.20 8.96 -23.52
C HIS A 49 -3.44 8.13 -23.84
N LYS A 50 -4.45 8.82 -24.37
CA LYS A 50 -5.76 8.31 -24.77
C LYS A 50 -5.58 7.16 -25.78
N LYS A 51 -5.48 5.92 -25.31
CA LYS A 51 -5.86 4.77 -26.14
C LYS A 51 -7.37 4.87 -26.33
N HIS A 52 -7.79 5.04 -27.57
CA HIS A 52 -9.20 5.05 -27.93
C HIS A 52 -9.88 3.83 -27.31
N HIS A 53 -10.77 4.08 -26.36
CA HIS A 53 -11.56 3.04 -25.71
C HIS A 53 -12.66 2.61 -26.67
N GLY A 54 -12.52 1.42 -27.25
CA GLY A 54 -13.63 0.63 -27.78
C GLY A 54 -13.98 0.87 -29.24
N ASP A 55 -13.12 0.44 -30.16
CA ASP A 55 -13.59 0.21 -31.52
C ASP A 55 -14.58 -0.97 -31.53
N ARG A 56 -15.59 -0.92 -32.40
CA ARG A 56 -16.62 -1.97 -32.55
C ARG A 56 -16.00 -3.35 -32.87
N LYS A 57 -14.83 -3.36 -33.51
CA LYS A 57 -14.02 -4.55 -33.79
C LYS A 57 -13.44 -5.18 -32.52
N ASP A 58 -12.94 -4.37 -31.58
CA ASP A 58 -12.42 -4.85 -30.30
C ASP A 58 -13.52 -5.52 -29.45
N ILE A 59 -14.76 -5.01 -29.53
CA ILE A 59 -15.90 -5.58 -28.82
C ILE A 59 -16.32 -6.91 -29.43
N ALA A 60 -16.33 -7.03 -30.76
CA ALA A 60 -16.67 -8.27 -31.44
C ALA A 60 -15.64 -9.38 -31.13
N GLU A 61 -14.35 -9.08 -31.21
CA GLU A 61 -13.29 -10.02 -30.81
C GLU A 61 -13.43 -10.44 -29.34
N MET A 62 -13.74 -9.49 -28.45
CA MET A 62 -14.02 -9.80 -27.04
C MET A 62 -15.24 -10.70 -26.83
N CYS A 63 -16.30 -10.56 -27.62
CA CYS A 63 -17.50 -11.40 -27.52
C CYS A 63 -17.22 -12.83 -27.97
N GLU A 64 -16.41 -13.02 -29.01
CA GLU A 64 -15.94 -14.34 -29.44
C GLU A 64 -15.08 -15.01 -28.36
N ASP A 65 -14.11 -14.29 -27.80
CA ASP A 65 -13.29 -14.79 -26.70
C ASP A 65 -14.10 -15.11 -25.45
N PHE A 66 -15.12 -14.31 -25.16
CA PHE A 66 -16.04 -14.53 -24.05
C PHE A 66 -16.86 -15.82 -24.23
N LYS A 67 -17.44 -16.03 -25.41
CA LYS A 67 -18.21 -17.24 -25.75
C LYS A 67 -17.33 -18.48 -25.77
N ALA A 68 -16.11 -18.36 -26.31
CA ALA A 68 -15.15 -19.45 -26.37
C ALA A 68 -14.47 -19.73 -25.01
N GLY A 69 -14.64 -18.85 -24.02
CA GLY A 69 -13.98 -18.95 -22.72
C GLY A 69 -12.46 -18.81 -22.78
N LYS A 70 -11.92 -18.14 -23.81
CA LYS A 70 -10.48 -18.07 -24.10
C LYS A 70 -9.83 -16.79 -23.57
N GLY A 71 -8.49 -16.79 -23.54
CA GLY A 71 -7.66 -15.62 -23.29
C GLY A 71 -7.83 -15.02 -21.89
N ARG A 72 -8.55 -13.90 -21.81
CA ARG A 72 -8.77 -13.17 -20.53
C ARG A 72 -9.79 -13.84 -19.62
N PHE A 73 -10.58 -14.78 -20.16
CA PHE A 73 -11.64 -15.47 -19.44
C PHE A 73 -11.23 -16.86 -18.94
N ASP A 74 -10.10 -17.39 -19.40
CA ASP A 74 -9.47 -18.58 -18.82
C ASP A 74 -8.74 -18.22 -17.53
N LYS A 75 -9.21 -18.81 -16.42
CA LYS A 75 -8.87 -18.37 -15.06
C LYS A 75 -8.14 -19.43 -14.24
N GLN A 76 -8.05 -20.68 -14.71
CA GLN A 76 -7.55 -21.78 -13.89
C GLN A 76 -6.05 -21.60 -13.58
N GLU A 77 -5.22 -21.57 -14.62
CA GLU A 77 -3.76 -21.40 -14.49
C GLU A 77 -3.40 -20.07 -13.80
N ARG A 78 -4.18 -19.02 -14.09
CA ARG A 78 -3.95 -17.69 -13.51
C ARG A 78 -4.26 -17.64 -12.02
N ARG A 79 -5.22 -18.44 -11.54
CA ARG A 79 -5.56 -18.56 -10.11
C ARG A 79 -4.47 -19.32 -9.35
N GLU A 80 -3.96 -20.40 -9.93
CA GLU A 80 -2.89 -21.22 -9.34
C GLU A 80 -1.60 -20.39 -9.19
N LYS A 81 -1.17 -19.71 -10.26
CA LYS A 81 -0.01 -18.80 -10.21
C LYS A 81 -0.16 -17.69 -9.16
N MET A 82 -1.37 -17.16 -8.99
CA MET A 82 -1.62 -16.15 -7.96
C MET A 82 -1.52 -16.74 -6.55
N GLN A 83 -1.99 -17.97 -6.31
CA GLN A 83 -1.85 -18.61 -5.00
C GLN A 83 -0.38 -18.92 -4.68
N GLU A 84 0.38 -19.43 -5.64
CA GLU A 84 1.82 -19.67 -5.48
C GLU A 84 2.57 -18.37 -5.16
N HIS A 85 2.28 -17.30 -5.90
CA HIS A 85 2.90 -16.00 -5.67
C HIS A 85 2.55 -15.41 -4.29
N GLN A 86 1.33 -15.64 -3.80
CA GLN A 86 0.92 -15.21 -2.46
C GLN A 86 1.69 -15.94 -1.36
N ALA A 87 1.91 -17.25 -1.53
CA ALA A 87 2.72 -18.05 -0.60
C ALA A 87 4.19 -17.61 -0.63
N GLU A 88 4.76 -17.40 -1.82
CA GLU A 88 6.12 -16.87 -1.99
C GLU A 88 6.32 -15.53 -1.28
N LEU A 89 5.36 -14.61 -1.41
CA LEU A 89 5.41 -13.32 -0.73
C LEU A 89 5.33 -13.46 0.78
N ALA A 90 4.45 -14.32 1.30
CA ALA A 90 4.36 -14.57 2.73
C ALA A 90 5.69 -15.09 3.31
N ASP A 91 6.38 -15.95 2.56
CA ASP A 91 7.69 -16.48 2.93
C ASP A 91 8.79 -15.41 2.85
N ARG A 92 8.79 -14.58 1.81
CA ARG A 92 9.74 -13.46 1.67
C ARG A 92 9.58 -12.41 2.76
N LEU A 93 8.34 -12.14 3.18
CA LEU A 93 8.05 -11.24 4.29
C LEU A 93 8.33 -11.88 5.65
N LYS A 94 8.64 -13.20 5.69
CA LYS A 94 8.88 -13.98 6.92
C LYS A 94 7.74 -13.79 7.94
N LEU A 95 6.50 -13.81 7.44
CA LEU A 95 5.32 -13.63 8.26
C LEU A 95 5.20 -14.80 9.25
N ASP A 96 4.81 -14.49 10.49
CA ASP A 96 4.40 -15.49 11.48
C ASP A 96 3.01 -16.08 11.13
N ASP A 97 2.58 -17.08 11.89
CA ASP A 97 1.34 -17.80 11.60
C ASP A 97 0.09 -16.93 11.73
N GLU A 98 0.04 -16.01 12.71
CA GLU A 98 -1.09 -15.08 12.90
C GLU A 98 -1.14 -14.04 11.76
N GLN A 99 0.02 -13.52 11.36
CA GLN A 99 0.16 -12.61 10.23
C GLN A 99 -0.17 -13.27 8.90
N ARG A 100 0.16 -14.56 8.73
CA ARG A 100 -0.22 -15.36 7.55
C ARG A 100 -1.73 -15.55 7.47
N GLU A 101 -2.39 -15.74 8.61
CA GLU A 101 -3.84 -15.82 8.65
C GLU A 101 -4.48 -14.49 8.23
N ILE A 102 -4.00 -13.36 8.78
CA ILE A 102 -4.45 -12.02 8.37
C ILE A 102 -4.16 -11.78 6.88
N TRP A 103 -2.98 -12.18 6.40
CA TRP A 103 -2.59 -12.05 4.99
C TRP A 103 -3.54 -12.82 4.06
N LYS A 104 -3.90 -14.06 4.44
CA LYS A 104 -4.87 -14.88 3.74
C LYS A 104 -6.26 -14.22 3.72
N GLN A 105 -6.72 -13.69 4.85
CA GLN A 105 -8.00 -12.97 4.94
C GLN A 105 -8.04 -11.76 3.99
N ILE A 106 -6.99 -10.93 3.97
CA ILE A 106 -6.88 -9.77 3.05
C ILE A 106 -6.97 -10.21 1.59
N HIS A 107 -6.35 -11.34 1.25
CA HIS A 107 -6.37 -11.87 -0.11
C HIS A 107 -7.71 -12.49 -0.49
N ASP A 108 -8.36 -13.20 0.43
CA ASP A 108 -9.70 -13.73 0.25
C ASP A 108 -10.74 -12.60 0.04
N GLU A 109 -10.67 -11.52 0.84
CA GLU A 109 -11.52 -10.33 0.64
C GLU A 109 -11.31 -9.67 -0.72
N ARG A 110 -10.05 -9.54 -1.16
CA ARG A 110 -9.73 -9.02 -2.50
C ARG A 110 -10.29 -9.94 -3.57
N ARG A 111 -10.17 -11.26 -3.42
CA ARG A 111 -10.71 -12.25 -4.37
C ARG A 111 -12.21 -12.08 -4.51
N GLU A 112 -12.95 -12.02 -3.39
CA GLU A 112 -14.40 -11.83 -3.41
C GLU A 112 -14.81 -10.52 -4.10
N LYS A 113 -14.11 -9.41 -3.81
CA LYS A 113 -14.36 -8.12 -4.47
C LYS A 113 -14.07 -8.17 -5.97
N HIS A 114 -13.01 -8.87 -6.38
CA HIS A 114 -12.69 -9.10 -7.79
C HIS A 114 -13.75 -9.95 -8.48
N GLU A 115 -14.25 -10.99 -7.82
CA GLU A 115 -15.31 -11.85 -8.36
C GLU A 115 -16.62 -11.08 -8.54
N LYS A 116 -17.00 -10.24 -7.57
CA LYS A 116 -18.17 -9.34 -7.70
C LYS A 116 -18.03 -8.37 -8.87
N ARG A 117 -16.83 -7.79 -9.06
CA ARG A 117 -16.55 -6.90 -10.20
C ARG A 117 -16.55 -7.66 -11.52
N ALA A 118 -15.98 -8.86 -11.54
CA ALA A 118 -15.99 -9.72 -12.70
C ALA A 118 -17.43 -10.09 -13.09
N ALA A 119 -18.28 -10.52 -12.16
CA ALA A 119 -19.68 -10.84 -12.44
C ALA A 119 -20.42 -9.67 -13.09
N LYS A 120 -20.29 -8.45 -12.52
CA LYS A 120 -20.86 -7.23 -13.11
C LYS A 120 -20.30 -6.91 -14.50
N PHE A 121 -19.03 -7.19 -14.73
CA PHE A 121 -18.39 -6.99 -16.02
C PHE A 121 -18.88 -8.01 -17.05
N HIS A 122 -18.98 -9.29 -16.68
CA HIS A 122 -19.54 -10.36 -17.50
C HIS A 122 -20.99 -10.04 -17.91
N GLU A 123 -21.84 -9.58 -16.99
CA GLU A 123 -23.23 -9.19 -17.30
C GLU A 123 -23.30 -8.02 -18.31
N LYS A 124 -22.45 -7.01 -18.13
CA LYS A 124 -22.38 -5.87 -19.08
C LYS A 124 -21.86 -6.29 -20.44
N LEU A 125 -20.94 -7.24 -20.49
CA LEU A 125 -20.40 -7.79 -21.73
C LEU A 125 -21.47 -8.56 -22.48
N GLU A 126 -22.20 -9.44 -21.79
CA GLU A 126 -23.28 -10.23 -22.36
C GLU A 126 -24.33 -9.34 -23.04
N LYS A 127 -24.75 -8.26 -22.37
CA LYS A 127 -25.64 -7.24 -22.94
C LYS A 127 -25.07 -6.60 -24.23
N ARG A 128 -23.80 -6.18 -24.20
CA ARG A 128 -23.14 -5.57 -25.38
C ARG A 128 -22.96 -6.54 -26.54
N CYS A 129 -22.70 -7.81 -26.25
CA CYS A 129 -22.60 -8.85 -27.27
C CYS A 129 -23.96 -9.10 -27.92
N ALA A 130 -25.04 -9.13 -27.13
CA ALA A 130 -26.40 -9.25 -27.66
C ALA A 130 -26.80 -8.03 -28.54
N GLU A 131 -26.42 -6.81 -28.13
CA GLU A 131 -26.65 -5.59 -28.92
C GLU A 131 -25.84 -5.52 -30.23
N GLN A 132 -24.76 -6.30 -30.37
CA GLN A 132 -23.99 -6.40 -31.61
C GLN A 132 -24.54 -7.45 -32.59
N GLU A 133 -25.31 -8.42 -32.11
CA GLU A 133 -25.88 -9.52 -32.89
C GLU A 133 -27.27 -9.24 -33.47
N GLY A 134 -27.93 -8.16 -33.02
CA GLY A 134 -29.17 -7.61 -33.57
C GLY A 134 -28.93 -6.42 -34.49
#